data_AF-A0A542Q6U2-F1
#
_entry.id   AF-A0A542Q6U2-F1
#
_cell.length_a   1.000
_cell.length_b   1.000
_cell.length_c   1.000
_cell.angle_alpha   90.00
_cell.angle_beta   90.00
_cell.angle_gamma   90.00
#
_symmetry.space_group_name_H-M   'P 1'
#
loop_
_entity.id
_entity.type
_entity.pdbx_description
1 polymer ?
#
loop_
_entity_poly.entity_id
_entity_poly.type
_entity_poly.pdbx_seq_one_letter_code
_entity_poly.pdbx_strand_id
1 'polypeptide(L)'
;MDNHTFKKINEFCDNVSDRTVSQTERDFVIRKYSESYISSIESKIQANNNQPLTQNQLDDIRDTLLNNSNMENYVIAARDYYQKLEEKYYQDFKKKNNGFWLTVGVNLISNFIYSFLIIILFIVARDQISSWISSLKVDGNNPPPIEQQEEKPGSASSLKIKSDSIITN
;
A
#
# COMPACT_ATOMS: atom_id res chain seq x y z
N MET A 1 39.21 14.69 -12.07
CA MET A 1 39.44 13.91 -13.29
C MET A 1 40.14 14.78 -14.30
N ASP A 2 41.12 14.26 -15.03
CA ASP A 2 41.84 15.01 -16.05
C ASP A 2 41.05 15.09 -17.37
N ASN A 3 41.39 16.08 -18.21
CA ASN A 3 40.68 16.36 -19.46
C ASN A 3 40.78 15.20 -20.46
N HIS A 4 41.92 14.51 -20.51
CA HIS A 4 42.11 13.39 -21.43
C HIS A 4 41.18 12.23 -21.09
N THR A 5 41.09 11.86 -19.81
CA THR A 5 40.13 10.86 -19.32
C THR A 5 38.68 11.24 -19.63
N PHE A 6 38.28 12.48 -19.33
CA PHE A 6 36.93 12.97 -19.62
C PHE A 6 36.59 12.84 -21.11
N LYS A 7 37.52 13.28 -21.99
CA LYS A 7 37.36 13.22 -23.44
C LYS A 7 37.24 11.78 -23.93
N LYS A 8 38.09 10.87 -23.45
CA LYS A 8 38.06 9.45 -23.82
C LYS A 8 36.75 8.77 -23.43
N ILE A 9 36.24 9.06 -22.22
CA ILE A 9 34.92 8.57 -21.79
C ILE A 9 33.83 9.08 -22.72
N ASN A 10 33.86 10.37 -23.04
CA ASN A 10 32.86 10.97 -23.91
C ASN A 10 32.89 10.41 -25.33
N GLU A 11 34.08 10.29 -25.91
CA GLU A 11 34.28 9.70 -27.23
C GLU A 11 33.83 8.23 -27.24
N PHE A 12 34.07 7.48 -26.17
CA PHE A 12 33.54 6.12 -26.06
C PHE A 12 32.00 6.14 -26.08
N CYS A 13 31.36 6.97 -25.25
CA CYS A 13 29.91 7.10 -25.20
C CYS A 13 29.28 7.57 -26.53
N ASP A 14 30.00 8.38 -27.32
CA ASP A 14 29.56 8.84 -28.64
C ASP A 14 29.63 7.75 -29.71
N ASN A 15 30.58 6.82 -29.58
CA ASN A 15 30.88 5.79 -30.58
C ASN A 15 30.37 4.39 -30.18
N VAL A 16 29.51 4.27 -29.17
CA VAL A 16 28.89 2.98 -28.82
C VAL A 16 27.99 2.54 -29.98
N SER A 17 28.40 1.48 -30.66
CA SER A 17 27.83 1.01 -31.94
C SER A 17 26.33 0.73 -31.92
N ASP A 18 25.77 0.44 -30.74
CA ASP A 18 24.39 -0.03 -30.60
C ASP A 18 23.38 1.06 -30.24
N ARG A 19 23.81 2.26 -29.84
CA ARG A 19 22.89 3.34 -29.43
C ARG A 19 23.61 4.65 -29.11
N THR A 20 22.87 5.74 -29.25
CA THR A 20 23.22 7.01 -28.63
C THR A 20 23.08 6.91 -27.11
N VAL A 21 24.17 7.12 -26.38
CA VAL A 21 24.16 7.23 -24.92
C VAL A 21 23.60 8.60 -24.53
N SER A 22 22.57 8.62 -23.68
CA SER A 22 21.97 9.88 -23.21
C SER A 22 22.93 10.65 -22.30
N GLN A 23 22.69 11.96 -22.13
CA GLN A 23 23.51 12.77 -21.22
C GLN A 23 23.49 12.23 -19.78
N THR A 24 22.34 11.76 -19.32
CA THR A 24 22.18 11.24 -17.96
C THR A 24 22.96 9.93 -17.74
N GLU A 25 22.97 9.05 -18.74
CA GLU A 25 23.79 7.83 -18.70
C GLU A 25 25.29 8.15 -18.77
N ARG A 26 25.68 9.13 -19.58
CA ARG A 26 27.07 9.62 -19.67
C ARG A 26 27.56 10.16 -18.33
N ASP A 27 26.74 10.97 -17.65
CA ASP A 27 27.05 11.48 -16.32
C ASP A 27 27.20 10.32 -15.30
N PHE A 28 26.36 9.29 -15.42
CA PHE A 28 26.48 8.08 -14.60
C PHE A 28 27.78 7.33 -14.87
N VAL A 29 28.19 7.15 -16.13
CA VAL A 29 29.45 6.50 -16.52
C VAL A 29 30.64 7.26 -15.94
N ILE A 30 30.66 8.60 -16.08
CA ILE A 30 31.72 9.45 -15.51
C ILE A 30 31.79 9.30 -13.99
N ARG A 31 30.64 9.28 -13.31
CA ARG A 31 30.58 9.08 -11.86
C ARG A 31 31.10 7.71 -11.48
N LYS A 32 30.66 6.65 -12.17
CA LYS A 32 31.09 5.27 -11.88
C LYS A 32 32.56 5.05 -12.12
N TYR A 33 33.09 5.57 -13.22
CA TYR A 33 34.52 5.58 -13.46
C TYR A 33 35.28 6.26 -12.31
N SER A 34 34.82 7.44 -11.87
CA SER A 34 35.48 8.20 -10.79
C SER A 34 35.44 7.44 -9.46
N GLU A 35 34.30 6.84 -9.12
CA GLU A 35 34.14 5.96 -7.95
C GLU A 35 35.10 4.77 -8.01
N SER A 36 35.14 4.06 -9.14
CA SER A 36 36.03 2.91 -9.35
C SER A 36 37.51 3.29 -9.32
N TYR A 37 37.88 4.46 -9.86
CA TYR A 37 39.26 4.96 -9.87
C TYR A 37 39.74 5.25 -8.45
N ILE A 38 38.94 5.98 -7.66
CA ILE A 38 39.26 6.27 -6.26
C ILE A 38 39.33 4.96 -5.46
N SER A 39 38.34 4.08 -5.60
CA SER A 39 38.33 2.79 -4.90
C SER A 39 39.53 1.90 -5.25
N SER A 40 39.96 1.91 -6.51
CA SER A 40 41.14 1.16 -6.96
C SER A 40 42.43 1.73 -6.38
N ILE A 41 42.54 3.06 -6.28
CA ILE A 41 43.66 3.74 -5.62
C ILE A 41 43.71 3.37 -4.14
N GLU A 42 42.59 3.52 -3.43
CA GLU A 42 42.50 3.19 -2.00
C GLU A 42 42.87 1.73 -1.74
N SER A 43 42.34 0.81 -2.55
CA SER A 43 42.63 -0.62 -2.42
C SER A 43 44.11 -0.93 -2.67
N LYS A 44 44.75 -0.32 -3.68
CA LYS A 44 46.18 -0.52 -3.93
C LYS A 44 47.06 0.12 -2.84
N ILE A 45 46.69 1.28 -2.31
CA ILE A 45 47.39 1.92 -1.19
C ILE A 45 47.36 1.01 0.03
N GLN A 46 46.18 0.47 0.37
CA GLN A 46 46.03 -0.48 1.48
C GLN A 46 46.86 -1.75 1.26
N ALA A 47 46.85 -2.31 0.05
CA ALA A 47 47.65 -3.48 -0.30
C ALA A 47 49.16 -3.20 -0.27
N ASN A 48 49.57 -1.95 -0.47
CA ASN A 48 50.97 -1.51 -0.46
C ASN A 48 51.39 -0.88 0.88
N ASN A 49 50.84 -1.35 2.00
CA ASN A 49 51.16 -0.88 3.35
C ASN A 49 51.00 0.64 3.55
N ASN A 50 49.96 1.22 2.95
CA ASN A 50 49.65 2.65 2.98
C ASN A 50 50.72 3.55 2.33
N GLN A 51 51.58 2.99 1.47
CA GLN A 51 52.52 3.79 0.69
C GLN A 51 51.82 4.49 -0.48
N PRO A 52 52.19 5.75 -0.78
CA PRO A 52 51.69 6.45 -1.96
C PRO A 52 52.02 5.70 -3.25
N LEU A 53 51.09 5.72 -4.21
CA LEU A 53 51.29 5.12 -5.52
C LEU A 53 52.20 5.99 -6.38
N THR A 54 53.05 5.33 -7.17
CA THR A 54 53.83 5.97 -8.23
C THR A 54 52.93 6.38 -9.40
N GLN A 55 53.40 7.33 -10.22
CA GLN A 55 52.65 7.81 -11.38
C GLN A 55 52.30 6.67 -12.35
N ASN A 56 53.24 5.76 -12.62
CA ASN A 56 52.99 4.59 -13.48
C ASN A 56 51.85 3.72 -12.95
N GLN A 57 51.79 3.50 -11.63
CA GLN A 57 50.71 2.70 -11.04
C GLN A 57 49.34 3.38 -11.15
N LEU A 58 49.30 4.72 -11.11
CA LEU A 58 48.08 5.49 -11.31
C LEU A 58 47.62 5.43 -12.77
N ASP A 59 48.55 5.52 -13.70
CA ASP A 59 48.27 5.41 -15.13
C ASP A 59 47.81 3.99 -15.51
N ASP A 60 48.42 2.94 -14.93
CA ASP A 60 47.97 1.55 -15.10
C ASP A 60 46.52 1.35 -14.63
N ILE A 61 46.14 1.95 -13.49
CA ILE A 61 44.76 1.90 -12.99
C ILE A 61 43.83 2.62 -13.96
N ARG A 62 44.22 3.83 -14.40
CA ARG A 62 43.45 4.62 -15.37
C ARG A 62 43.20 3.83 -16.64
N ASP A 63 44.25 3.26 -17.24
CA ASP A 63 44.15 2.53 -18.50
C ASP A 63 43.36 1.24 -18.37
N THR A 64 43.51 0.54 -17.24
CA THR A 64 42.67 -0.63 -16.92
C THR A 64 41.20 -0.24 -16.89
N LEU A 65 40.84 0.86 -16.22
CA LEU A 65 39.44 1.28 -16.08
C LEU A 65 38.86 1.92 -17.36
N LEU A 66 39.70 2.49 -18.21
CA LEU A 66 39.31 3.09 -19.50
C LEU A 66 39.38 2.11 -20.68
N ASN A 67 39.59 0.82 -20.44
CA ASN A 67 39.50 -0.17 -21.49
C ASN A 67 38.05 -0.36 -21.98
N ASN A 68 37.88 -0.83 -23.21
CA ASN A 68 36.55 -0.91 -23.83
C ASN A 68 35.57 -1.78 -23.03
N SER A 69 36.04 -2.89 -22.44
CA SER A 69 35.19 -3.81 -21.68
C SER A 69 34.62 -3.16 -20.42
N ASN A 70 35.46 -2.45 -19.65
CA ASN A 70 35.04 -1.76 -18.43
C ASN A 70 34.13 -0.58 -18.76
N MET A 71 34.44 0.15 -19.82
CA MET A 71 33.61 1.25 -20.31
C MET A 71 32.22 0.76 -20.77
N GLU A 72 32.15 -0.36 -21.48
CA GLU A 72 30.89 -1.01 -21.85
C GLU A 72 30.09 -1.45 -20.63
N ASN A 73 30.76 -2.06 -19.64
CA ASN A 73 30.13 -2.45 -18.37
C ASN A 73 29.54 -1.24 -17.63
N TYR A 74 30.20 -0.07 -17.65
CA TYR A 74 29.63 1.14 -17.05
C TYR A 74 28.38 1.63 -17.78
N VAL A 75 28.37 1.55 -19.12
CA VAL A 75 27.20 1.90 -19.93
C VAL A 75 26.03 0.94 -19.64
N ILE A 76 26.30 -0.36 -19.57
CA ILE A 76 25.29 -1.37 -19.20
C ILE A 76 24.76 -1.10 -17.79
N ALA A 77 25.64 -0.82 -16.82
CA ALA A 77 25.24 -0.50 -15.46
C ALA A 77 24.38 0.78 -15.38
N ALA A 78 24.69 1.79 -16.21
CA ALA A 78 23.88 3.00 -16.31
C ALA A 78 22.46 2.67 -16.78
N ARG A 79 22.34 1.89 -17.86
CA ARG A 79 21.05 1.46 -18.41
C ARG A 79 20.24 0.71 -17.37
N ASP A 80 20.83 -0.30 -16.76
CA ASP A 80 20.15 -1.15 -15.78
C ASP A 80 19.73 -0.35 -14.54
N TYR A 81 20.52 0.65 -14.14
CA TYR A 81 20.17 1.56 -13.06
C TYR A 81 18.91 2.37 -13.38
N TYR A 82 18.87 3.02 -14.56
CA TYR A 82 17.73 3.85 -14.95
C TYR A 82 16.47 3.03 -15.25
N GLN A 83 16.61 1.84 -15.84
CA GLN A 83 15.48 0.92 -16.02
C GLN A 83 14.86 0.51 -14.69
N LYS A 84 15.67 0.12 -13.71
CA LYS A 84 15.19 -0.21 -12.37
C LYS A 84 14.56 0.99 -11.67
N LEU A 85 15.11 2.18 -11.90
CA LEU A 85 14.58 3.42 -11.33
C LEU A 85 13.18 3.69 -11.90
N GLU A 86 13.03 3.60 -13.22
CA GLU A 86 11.75 3.78 -13.91
C GLU A 86 10.72 2.75 -13.47
N GLU A 87 11.10 1.47 -13.40
CA GLU A 87 10.24 0.40 -12.88
C GLU A 87 9.78 0.70 -11.46
N LYS A 88 10.70 1.12 -10.58
CA LYS A 88 10.38 1.47 -9.19
C LYS A 88 9.41 2.65 -9.13
N TYR A 89 9.65 3.72 -9.88
CA TYR A 89 8.76 4.86 -9.96
C TYR A 89 7.38 4.48 -10.48
N TYR A 90 7.32 3.63 -11.50
CA TYR A 90 6.06 3.13 -12.05
C TYR A 90 5.27 2.30 -11.04
N GLN A 91 5.95 1.40 -10.32
CA GLN A 91 5.33 0.58 -9.27
C GLN A 91 4.84 1.44 -8.10
N ASP A 92 5.65 2.39 -7.63
CA ASP A 92 5.28 3.31 -6.55
C ASP A 92 4.09 4.21 -6.96
N PHE A 93 4.09 4.69 -8.21
CA PHE A 93 2.97 5.45 -8.77
C PHE A 93 1.68 4.62 -8.82
N LYS A 94 1.75 3.38 -9.34
CA LYS A 94 0.61 2.46 -9.41
C LYS A 94 0.04 2.16 -8.01
N LYS A 95 0.91 1.91 -7.04
CA LYS A 95 0.52 1.65 -5.64
C LYS A 95 -0.16 2.88 -5.01
N LYS A 96 0.38 4.08 -5.22
CA LYS A 96 -0.17 5.33 -4.70
C LYS A 96 -1.53 5.66 -5.33
N ASN A 97 -1.70 5.43 -6.63
CA ASN A 97 -2.97 5.66 -7.32
C ASN A 97 -4.08 4.75 -6.78
N ASN A 98 -3.81 3.46 -6.58
CA ASN A 98 -4.79 2.53 -6.00
C ASN A 98 -5.19 2.92 -4.56
N GLY A 99 -4.23 3.37 -3.74
CA GLY A 99 -4.51 3.83 -2.37
C GLY A 99 -5.39 5.08 -2.33
N PHE A 100 -5.19 6.01 -3.27
CA PHE A 100 -6.01 7.20 -3.40
C PHE A 100 -7.48 6.85 -3.70
N TRP A 101 -7.73 6.01 -4.71
CA TRP A 101 -9.10 5.62 -5.09
C TRP A 101 -9.82 4.80 -4.02
N LEU A 102 -9.11 3.91 -3.31
CA LEU A 102 -9.69 3.21 -2.16
C LEU A 102 -10.10 4.17 -1.04
N THR A 103 -9.27 5.16 -0.73
CA THR A 103 -9.57 6.15 0.32
C THR A 103 -10.77 7.02 -0.05
N VAL A 104 -10.83 7.49 -1.30
CA VAL A 104 -11.98 8.26 -1.81
C VAL A 104 -13.25 7.40 -1.80
N GLY A 105 -13.16 6.14 -2.23
CA GLY A 105 -14.27 5.20 -2.23
C GLY A 105 -14.82 4.91 -0.83
N VAL A 106 -13.96 4.65 0.16
CA VAL A 106 -14.38 4.38 1.55
C VAL A 106 -15.11 5.59 2.16
N ASN A 107 -14.59 6.80 1.94
CA ASN A 107 -15.24 8.02 2.44
C ASN A 107 -16.61 8.27 1.80
N LEU A 108 -16.75 8.00 0.50
CA LEU A 108 -18.04 8.13 -0.18
C LEU A 108 -19.05 7.09 0.34
N ILE A 109 -18.63 5.83 0.44
CA ILE A 109 -19.46 4.71 0.91
C ILE A 109 -19.94 4.94 2.35
N SER A 110 -19.10 5.48 3.23
CA SER A 110 -19.45 5.79 4.62
C SER A 110 -20.65 6.75 4.71
N ASN A 111 -20.64 7.82 3.91
CA ASN A 111 -21.75 8.78 3.87
C ASN A 111 -23.03 8.17 3.29
N PHE A 112 -22.90 7.30 2.28
CA PHE A 112 -24.04 6.55 1.75
C PHE A 112 -24.66 5.60 2.79
N ILE A 113 -23.83 4.87 3.55
CA ILE A 113 -24.29 3.98 4.62
C ILE A 113 -25.03 4.77 5.70
N TYR A 114 -24.47 5.91 6.13
CA TYR A 114 -25.10 6.76 7.13
C TYR A 114 -26.47 7.30 6.65
N SER A 115 -26.54 7.77 5.41
CA SER A 115 -27.80 8.23 4.81
C SER A 115 -28.83 7.10 4.73
N PHE A 116 -28.40 5.89 4.38
CA PHE A 116 -29.27 4.72 4.32
C PHE A 116 -29.81 4.31 5.69
N LEU A 117 -28.97 4.37 6.73
CA LEU A 117 -29.40 4.09 8.12
C LEU A 117 -30.48 5.07 8.59
N ILE A 118 -30.38 6.37 8.24
CA ILE A 118 -31.41 7.36 8.57
C ILE A 118 -32.73 7.03 7.90
N ILE A 119 -32.72 6.62 6.63
CA ILE A 119 -33.94 6.24 5.90
C ILE A 119 -34.64 5.06 6.60
N ILE A 120 -33.88 4.04 7.00
CA ILE A 120 -34.43 2.89 7.75
C ILE A 120 -35.04 3.35 9.08
N LEU A 121 -34.35 4.21 9.83
CA LEU A 121 -34.87 4.75 11.09
C LEU A 121 -36.18 5.51 10.89
N PHE A 122 -36.31 6.27 9.81
CA PHE A 122 -37.53 6.99 9.47
C PHE A 122 -38.71 6.05 9.19
N ILE A 123 -38.46 4.92 8.50
CA ILE A 123 -39.50 3.92 8.24
C ILE A 123 -39.98 3.30 9.56
N VAL A 124 -39.05 2.86 10.42
CA VAL A 124 -39.40 2.27 11.72
C VAL A 124 -40.14 3.27 12.61
N ALA A 125 -39.68 4.51 12.66
CA ALA A 125 -40.33 5.57 13.44
C ALA A 125 -41.74 5.87 12.92
N ARG A 126 -41.94 5.89 11.60
CA ARG A 126 -43.27 6.06 10.99
C ARG A 126 -44.24 4.97 11.44
N ASP A 127 -43.79 3.72 11.45
CA ASP A 127 -44.64 2.59 11.84
C ASP A 127 -45.01 2.64 13.33
N GLN A 128 -44.05 3.00 14.19
CA GLN A 128 -44.27 3.22 15.63
C GLN A 128 -45.30 4.35 15.89
N ILE A 129 -45.13 5.50 15.24
CA ILE A 129 -46.04 6.65 15.37
C ILE A 129 -47.44 6.29 14.85
N SER A 130 -47.53 5.58 13.74
CA SER A 130 -48.81 5.17 13.15
C SER A 130 -49.56 4.19 14.07
N SER A 131 -48.83 3.29 14.75
CA SER A 131 -49.40 2.40 15.77
C SER A 131 -49.97 3.20 16.95
N TRP A 132 -49.23 4.20 17.46
CA TRP A 132 -49.70 5.05 18.56
C TRP A 132 -50.92 5.88 18.18
N ILE A 133 -50.94 6.46 16.98
CA ILE A 133 -52.09 7.25 16.50
C ILE A 133 -53.32 6.35 16.29
N SER A 134 -53.12 5.12 15.82
CA SER A 134 -54.21 4.16 15.62
C SER A 134 -54.83 3.72 16.95
N SER A 135 -54.04 3.50 18.00
CA SER A 135 -54.58 3.24 19.34
C SER A 135 -55.39 4.41 19.89
N LEU A 136 -55.02 5.65 19.58
CA LEU A 136 -55.76 6.84 20.03
C LEU A 136 -57.06 7.08 19.25
N LYS A 137 -57.18 6.59 18.01
CA LYS A 137 -58.41 6.68 17.21
C LYS A 137 -59.47 5.64 17.60
N VAL A 138 -59.05 4.52 18.20
CA VAL A 138 -59.95 3.42 18.57
C VAL A 138 -60.84 3.77 19.77
N ASP A 139 -60.47 4.76 20.59
CA ASP A 139 -61.28 5.21 21.74
C ASP A 139 -62.39 6.23 21.37
N GLY A 140 -62.53 6.57 20.08
CA GLY A 140 -63.41 7.66 19.64
C GLY A 140 -64.83 7.26 19.19
N ASN A 141 -65.17 5.98 18.98
CA ASN A 141 -66.44 5.65 18.32
C ASN A 141 -67.11 4.29 18.63
N ASN A 142 -66.74 3.54 19.67
CA ASN A 142 -67.49 2.33 20.06
C ASN A 142 -67.85 2.36 21.57
N PRO A 143 -69.14 2.19 21.95
CA PRO A 143 -69.47 1.88 23.34
C PRO A 143 -68.91 0.50 23.73
N PRO A 144 -68.63 0.24 25.02
CA PRO A 144 -68.06 -1.04 25.45
C PRO A 144 -69.02 -2.19 25.08
N PRO A 145 -68.52 -3.35 24.63
CA PRO A 145 -69.37 -4.53 24.49
C PRO A 145 -69.88 -4.95 25.88
N ILE A 146 -71.19 -4.89 26.05
CA ILE A 146 -71.91 -5.58 27.12
C ILE A 146 -72.32 -6.94 26.55
N GLU A 147 -71.74 -8.03 27.04
CA GLU A 147 -72.30 -9.40 27.00
C GLU A 147 -71.84 -10.11 28.28
N GLN A 148 -72.67 -10.12 29.32
CA GLN A 148 -73.68 -11.14 29.69
C GLN A 148 -73.11 -12.24 30.62
N GLN A 149 -73.69 -12.33 31.82
CA GLN A 149 -73.52 -13.39 32.82
C GLN A 149 -74.41 -14.58 32.48
N GLU A 150 -73.88 -15.81 32.59
CA GLU A 150 -74.52 -17.11 32.98
C GLU A 150 -73.57 -18.22 32.47
N GLU A 151 -73.23 -19.34 33.13
CA GLU A 151 -73.64 -19.99 34.37
C GLU A 151 -72.53 -21.04 34.68
N LYS A 152 -72.27 -21.34 35.96
CA LYS A 152 -71.35 -22.40 36.46
C LYS A 152 -72.12 -23.74 36.43
N PRO A 153 -71.50 -24.94 36.32
CA PRO A 153 -70.86 -25.53 37.50
C PRO A 153 -69.69 -26.53 37.26
N GLY A 154 -68.77 -26.53 38.25
CA GLY A 154 -68.00 -27.72 38.69
C GLY A 154 -66.90 -28.23 37.76
N SER A 155 -65.86 -28.93 38.21
CA SER A 155 -65.31 -29.26 39.52
C SER A 155 -64.01 -30.02 39.21
N ALA A 156 -62.96 -29.73 39.98
CA ALA A 156 -61.74 -30.53 40.16
C ALA A 156 -60.79 -30.77 38.96
N SER A 157 -59.58 -30.21 39.08
CA SER A 157 -58.35 -31.01 39.01
C SER A 157 -57.17 -30.28 39.65
N SER A 158 -56.99 -30.58 40.93
CA SER A 158 -55.73 -30.84 41.65
C SER A 158 -54.41 -30.26 41.12
N LEU A 159 -53.85 -29.37 41.95
CA LEU A 159 -52.43 -29.24 42.27
C LEU A 159 -51.67 -30.58 42.23
N LYS A 160 -50.47 -30.58 41.60
CA LYS A 160 -49.43 -31.55 41.94
C LYS A 160 -48.12 -30.85 42.23
N ILE A 161 -47.72 -31.04 43.49
CA ILE A 161 -46.53 -30.54 44.18
C ILE A 161 -45.29 -31.19 43.56
N LYS A 162 -44.25 -30.39 43.36
CA LYS A 162 -42.90 -30.84 43.01
C LYS A 162 -42.22 -31.37 44.27
N SER A 163 -41.90 -32.66 44.30
CA SER A 163 -41.08 -33.29 45.34
C SER A 163 -39.86 -33.94 44.70
N ASP A 164 -38.72 -33.26 44.77
CA ASP A 164 -37.40 -33.83 44.51
C ASP A 164 -36.70 -34.04 45.85
N SER A 165 -36.60 -35.29 46.30
CA SER A 165 -35.41 -35.80 47.01
C SER A 165 -35.59 -37.29 47.24
N ILE A 166 -34.60 -38.08 46.81
CA ILE A 166 -33.98 -39.21 47.53
C ILE A 166 -32.91 -39.78 46.57
N ILE A 167 -31.64 -39.59 46.93
CA ILE A 167 -30.53 -40.49 46.58
C ILE A 167 -29.86 -40.86 47.90
N THR A 168 -29.89 -42.16 48.22
CA THR A 168 -29.01 -42.97 49.10
C THR A 168 -29.80 -44.25 49.34
N ASN A 169 -29.32 -45.46 49.11
CA ASN A 169 -27.96 -46.02 49.14
C ASN A 169 -27.95 -47.28 48.26
#